data_AF-D0MQJ6-F1
#
_entry.id   AF-D0MQJ6-F1
#
_cell.length_a   1.000
_cell.length_b   1.000
_cell.length_c   1.000
_cell.angle_alpha   90.00
_cell.angle_beta   90.00
_cell.angle_gamma   90.00
#
_symmetry.space_group_name_H-M   'P 1'
#
loop_
_entity.id
_entity.type
_entity.pdbx_description
1 polymer ?
#
loop_
_entity_poly.entity_id
_entity_poly.type
_entity_poly.pdbx_seq_one_letter_code
_entity_poly.pdbx_strand_id
1 'polypeptide(L)'
;MVEFVFVFGAHSWLKNIMGGLMSLQDEQIKSGLHVSFQGHEGVVERLFLQGFSLRQYDKGLAYIPNSIMLENSMTVQSKSLDRRRVVPVHLSHSTPTTILRLFIQELDNLLTQHMIDRQTNTKGDVLGLEKPKGGWDVMNVYEHSKKLSIEETQSPGRFWISIEAPYLVHVVYYSQERHIKGILAEKTEIVLQITEMVAKLKLNLHGEEGEISPPLVGNRRRGRATQASEPIGRRVFNERNMLRHRRPHADLV
;
A
#
# COMPACT_ATOMS: atom_id res chain seq x y z
N MET A 1 -31.77 6.31 -35.16
CA MET A 1 -31.84 6.86 -33.79
C MET A 1 -31.79 5.76 -32.72
N VAL A 2 -32.54 4.66 -32.88
CA VAL A 2 -32.56 3.51 -31.94
C VAL A 2 -31.20 2.83 -31.78
N GLU A 3 -30.42 2.71 -32.86
CA GLU A 3 -29.09 2.06 -32.82
C GLU A 3 -28.11 2.79 -31.91
N PHE A 4 -28.11 4.12 -31.90
CA PHE A 4 -27.25 4.91 -31.00
C PHE A 4 -27.62 4.72 -29.53
N VAL A 5 -28.92 4.60 -29.22
CA VAL A 5 -29.38 4.33 -27.85
C VAL A 5 -28.87 2.97 -27.37
N PHE A 6 -28.88 1.96 -28.25
CA PHE A 6 -28.32 0.65 -27.93
C PHE A 6 -26.82 0.71 -27.70
N VAL A 7 -26.07 1.42 -28.55
CA VAL A 7 -24.61 1.57 -28.40
C VAL A 7 -24.25 2.30 -27.10
N PHE A 8 -24.89 3.43 -26.81
CA PHE A 8 -24.62 4.18 -25.57
C PHE A 8 -25.09 3.43 -24.32
N GLY A 9 -26.20 2.70 -24.40
CA GLY A 9 -26.69 1.86 -23.30
C GLY A 9 -25.79 0.65 -23.01
N ALA A 10 -25.27 0.01 -24.05
CA ALA A 10 -24.37 -1.13 -23.92
C ALA A 10 -22.91 -0.75 -23.61
N HIS A 11 -22.53 0.53 -23.77
CA HIS A 11 -21.15 1.00 -23.60
C HIS A 11 -20.54 0.62 -22.25
N SER A 12 -21.27 0.83 -21.15
CA SER A 12 -20.77 0.49 -19.81
C SER A 12 -20.64 -1.04 -19.62
N TRP A 13 -21.57 -1.80 -20.20
CA TRP A 13 -21.56 -3.26 -20.10
C TRP A 13 -20.41 -3.86 -20.92
N LEU A 14 -20.21 -3.38 -22.14
CA LEU A 14 -19.14 -3.83 -23.02
C LEU A 14 -17.77 -3.52 -22.43
N LYS A 15 -17.58 -2.34 -21.84
CA LYS A 15 -16.35 -1.98 -21.11
C LYS A 15 -16.05 -2.96 -19.97
N ASN A 16 -17.06 -3.35 -19.20
CA ASN A 16 -16.89 -4.31 -18.11
C ASN A 16 -16.48 -5.69 -18.62
N ILE A 17 -17.09 -6.18 -19.70
CA ILE A 17 -16.74 -7.46 -20.31
C ILE A 17 -15.32 -7.42 -20.88
N MET A 18 -14.98 -6.36 -21.62
CA MET A 18 -13.65 -6.21 -22.20
C MET A 18 -12.57 -6.17 -21.10
N GLY A 19 -12.83 -5.44 -20.01
CA GLY A 19 -11.95 -5.42 -18.85
C GLY A 19 -11.78 -6.80 -18.21
N GLY A 20 -12.86 -7.59 -18.12
CA GLY A 20 -12.79 -8.96 -17.63
C GLY A 20 -11.99 -9.88 -18.53
N LEU A 21 -12.17 -9.78 -19.85
CA LEU A 21 -11.43 -10.60 -20.82
C LEU A 21 -9.93 -10.27 -20.79
N MET A 22 -9.58 -8.98 -20.74
CA MET A 22 -8.18 -8.53 -20.61
C MET A 22 -7.58 -9.01 -19.29
N SER A 23 -8.32 -8.93 -18.18
CA SER A 23 -7.85 -9.44 -16.89
C SER A 23 -7.61 -10.95 -16.90
N LEU A 24 -8.34 -11.72 -17.70
CA LEU A 24 -8.13 -13.16 -17.86
C LEU A 24 -6.90 -13.46 -18.73
N GLN A 25 -6.69 -12.70 -19.80
CA GLN A 25 -5.55 -12.87 -20.70
C GLN A 25 -4.23 -12.51 -20.01
N ASP A 26 -4.18 -11.40 -19.30
CA ASP A 26 -2.96 -10.89 -18.67
C ASP A 26 -2.71 -11.48 -17.27
N GLU A 27 -3.63 -12.31 -16.76
CA GLU A 27 -3.62 -12.88 -15.40
C GLU A 27 -3.30 -11.88 -14.27
N GLN A 28 -3.59 -10.58 -14.46
CA GLN A 28 -3.15 -9.53 -13.54
C GLN A 28 -3.74 -9.69 -12.13
N ILE A 29 -4.94 -10.29 -12.04
CA ILE A 29 -5.61 -10.56 -10.77
C ILE A 29 -5.98 -12.04 -10.69
N LYS A 30 -5.54 -12.66 -9.60
CA LYS A 30 -5.93 -14.02 -9.17
C LYS A 30 -6.74 -13.94 -7.88
N SER A 31 -7.58 -14.93 -7.65
CA SER A 31 -8.26 -15.07 -6.35
C SER A 31 -7.22 -15.21 -5.21
N GLY A 32 -7.47 -14.54 -4.09
CA GLY A 32 -6.61 -14.55 -2.91
C GLY A 32 -5.42 -13.57 -2.96
N LEU A 33 -5.38 -12.65 -3.92
CA LEU A 33 -4.43 -11.53 -3.92
C LEU A 33 -4.98 -10.35 -3.11
N HIS A 34 -4.06 -9.61 -2.50
CA HIS A 34 -4.37 -8.36 -1.83
C HIS A 34 -4.31 -7.22 -2.84
N VAL A 35 -5.41 -6.49 -2.98
CA VAL A 35 -5.54 -5.39 -3.93
C VAL A 35 -5.95 -4.14 -3.16
N SER A 36 -5.31 -3.02 -3.48
CA SER A 36 -5.71 -1.70 -3.00
C SER A 36 -6.05 -0.79 -4.17
N PHE A 37 -7.25 -0.21 -4.10
CA PHE A 37 -7.86 0.62 -5.14
C PHE A 37 -8.67 1.77 -4.50
N GLN A 38 -8.36 3.03 -4.83
CA GLN A 38 -9.09 4.25 -4.39
C GLN A 38 -9.58 4.23 -2.93
N GLY A 39 -8.78 3.70 -2.00
CA GLY A 39 -9.12 3.60 -0.57
C GLY A 39 -9.87 2.32 -0.15
N HIS A 40 -10.27 1.47 -1.09
CA HIS A 40 -10.72 0.11 -0.83
C HIS A 40 -9.51 -0.84 -0.85
N GLU A 41 -9.23 -1.46 0.29
CA GLU A 41 -8.19 -2.48 0.40
C GLU A 41 -8.80 -3.80 0.87
N GLY A 42 -8.44 -4.89 0.21
CA GLY A 42 -8.96 -6.19 0.58
C GLY A 42 -8.37 -7.35 -0.20
N VAL A 43 -8.93 -8.52 0.01
CA VAL A 43 -8.55 -9.76 -0.64
C VAL A 43 -9.58 -10.10 -1.72
N VAL A 44 -9.13 -10.39 -2.93
CA VAL A 44 -10.02 -10.81 -4.02
C VAL A 44 -10.57 -12.19 -3.70
N GLU A 45 -11.89 -12.31 -3.57
CA GLU A 45 -12.55 -13.59 -3.28
C GLU A 45 -12.89 -14.31 -4.59
N ARG A 46 -13.62 -13.63 -5.47
CA ARG A 46 -14.13 -14.19 -6.73
C ARG A 46 -13.97 -13.19 -7.88
N LEU A 47 -13.68 -13.72 -9.05
CA LEU A 47 -13.60 -12.99 -10.30
C LEU A 47 -14.82 -13.36 -11.15
N PHE A 48 -15.50 -12.36 -11.70
CA PHE A 48 -16.55 -12.53 -12.69
C PHE A 48 -16.15 -11.79 -13.97
N LEU A 49 -16.82 -12.11 -15.08
CA LEU A 49 -16.51 -11.49 -16.37
C LEU A 49 -16.74 -9.97 -16.36
N GLN A 50 -17.71 -9.47 -15.59
CA GLN A 50 -18.06 -8.03 -15.56
C GLN A 50 -17.49 -7.28 -14.35
N GLY A 51 -17.03 -8.00 -13.33
CA GLY A 51 -16.54 -7.42 -12.09
C GLY A 51 -15.91 -8.46 -11.19
N PHE A 52 -15.35 -8.04 -10.07
CA PHE A 52 -14.80 -8.94 -9.06
C PHE A 52 -15.31 -8.56 -7.66
N SER A 53 -15.33 -9.54 -6.77
CA SER A 53 -15.71 -9.35 -5.38
C SER A 53 -14.46 -9.25 -4.50
N LEU A 54 -14.31 -8.11 -3.84
CA LEU A 54 -13.24 -7.82 -2.91
C LEU A 54 -13.76 -7.95 -1.48
N ARG A 55 -13.10 -8.78 -0.67
CA ARG A 55 -13.35 -8.86 0.77
C ARG A 55 -12.45 -7.85 1.48
N GLN A 56 -13.04 -6.75 1.94
CA GLN A 56 -12.35 -5.74 2.72
C GLN A 56 -11.90 -6.31 4.09
N TYR A 57 -10.86 -5.74 4.70
CA TYR A 57 -10.39 -6.19 6.01
C TYR A 57 -11.42 -5.98 7.13
N ASP A 58 -12.34 -5.04 6.96
CA ASP A 58 -13.51 -4.83 7.83
C ASP A 58 -14.58 -5.92 7.65
N LYS A 59 -14.27 -6.98 6.89
CA LYS A 59 -15.17 -8.07 6.52
C LYS A 59 -16.34 -7.64 5.62
N GLY A 60 -16.32 -6.43 5.08
CA GLY A 60 -17.23 -5.98 4.04
C GLY A 60 -16.96 -6.68 2.70
N LEU A 61 -18.01 -6.89 1.89
CA LEU A 61 -17.88 -7.38 0.52
C LEU A 61 -18.15 -6.22 -0.44
N ALA A 62 -17.14 -5.83 -1.21
CA ALA A 62 -17.26 -4.80 -2.24
C ALA A 62 -17.30 -5.46 -3.62
N TYR A 63 -18.26 -5.06 -4.46
CA TYR A 63 -18.34 -5.49 -5.85
C TYR A 63 -17.77 -4.40 -6.75
N ILE A 64 -16.70 -4.71 -7.47
CA ILE A 64 -15.96 -3.74 -8.28
C ILE A 64 -16.09 -4.12 -9.75
N PRO A 65 -16.63 -3.25 -10.61
CA PRO A 65 -16.69 -3.51 -12.05
C PRO A 65 -15.30 -3.51 -12.70
N ASN A 66 -15.08 -4.40 -13.66
CA ASN A 66 -13.76 -4.57 -14.29
C ASN A 66 -13.33 -3.38 -15.16
N SER A 67 -14.28 -2.55 -15.64
CA SER A 67 -13.96 -1.33 -16.39
C SER A 67 -13.07 -0.37 -15.62
N ILE A 68 -13.17 -0.37 -14.29
CA ILE A 68 -12.35 0.48 -13.41
C ILE A 68 -10.87 0.15 -13.53
N MET A 69 -10.51 -1.11 -13.78
CA MET A 69 -9.11 -1.53 -13.95
C MET A 69 -8.48 -0.97 -15.24
N LEU A 70 -9.30 -0.68 -16.25
CA LEU A 70 -8.85 -0.08 -17.51
C LEU A 70 -8.62 1.42 -17.38
N GLU A 71 -9.37 2.08 -16.50
CA GLU A 71 -9.36 3.54 -16.36
C GLU A 71 -8.43 4.01 -15.23
N ASN A 72 -8.16 3.17 -14.24
CA ASN A 72 -7.43 3.56 -13.04
C ASN A 72 -6.27 2.62 -12.71
N SER A 73 -5.20 3.18 -12.12
CA SER A 73 -4.11 2.37 -11.58
C SER A 73 -4.57 1.60 -10.34
N MET A 74 -4.39 0.29 -10.36
CA MET A 74 -4.60 -0.59 -9.20
C MET A 74 -3.25 -1.05 -8.64
N THR A 75 -3.14 -1.15 -7.32
CA THR A 75 -1.95 -1.71 -6.68
C THR A 75 -2.24 -3.15 -6.26
N VAL A 76 -1.55 -4.08 -6.90
CA VAL A 76 -1.66 -5.52 -6.61
C VAL A 76 -0.47 -5.94 -5.78
N GLN A 77 -0.71 -6.41 -4.57
CA GLN A 77 0.33 -6.97 -3.73
C GLN A 77 0.49 -8.47 -4.03
N SER A 78 1.46 -8.80 -4.86
CA SER A 78 1.83 -10.19 -5.14
C SER A 78 2.36 -10.91 -3.90
N LYS A 79 2.18 -12.23 -3.86
CA LYS A 79 2.76 -13.12 -2.84
C LYS A 79 4.24 -13.41 -3.06
N SER A 80 4.78 -13.12 -4.25
CA SER A 80 6.11 -13.51 -4.68
C SER A 80 7.18 -12.43 -4.51
N LEU A 81 6.78 -11.18 -4.24
CA LEU A 81 7.70 -10.06 -4.18
C LEU A 81 7.94 -9.61 -2.74
N ASP A 82 9.20 -9.25 -2.47
CA ASP A 82 9.62 -8.69 -1.20
C ASP A 82 8.87 -7.39 -0.92
N ARG A 83 8.38 -7.27 0.32
CA ARG A 83 7.63 -6.09 0.75
C ARG A 83 8.58 -5.05 1.31
N ARG A 84 8.68 -3.92 0.63
CA ARG A 84 9.36 -2.73 1.16
C ARG A 84 8.63 -2.21 2.40
N ARG A 85 9.38 -2.04 3.49
CA ARG A 85 8.92 -1.39 4.72
C ARG A 85 9.79 -0.18 5.00
N VAL A 86 9.13 0.88 5.46
CA VAL A 86 9.76 2.14 5.84
C VAL A 86 9.41 2.39 7.30
N VAL A 87 10.43 2.58 8.13
CA VAL A 87 10.31 2.94 9.54
C VAL A 87 10.90 4.34 9.69
N PRO A 88 10.07 5.38 9.86
CA PRO A 88 10.55 6.72 10.11
C PRO A 88 10.93 6.86 11.59
N VAL A 89 12.19 7.20 11.86
CA VAL A 89 12.71 7.50 13.18
C VAL A 89 12.88 9.01 13.29
N HIS A 90 12.11 9.62 14.19
CA HIS A 90 12.16 11.06 14.45
C HIS A 90 12.99 11.33 15.69
N LEU A 91 14.13 11.98 15.50
CA LEU A 91 15.07 12.38 16.55
C LEU A 91 14.79 13.83 16.98
N SER A 92 15.15 14.22 18.21
CA SER A 92 15.04 15.62 18.64
C SER A 92 15.98 16.53 17.83
N HIS A 93 15.56 17.78 17.61
CA HIS A 93 16.35 18.81 16.93
C HIS A 93 17.61 19.19 17.70
N SER A 94 17.68 18.88 19.00
CA SER A 94 18.86 19.10 19.86
C SER A 94 19.96 18.06 19.66
N THR A 95 19.71 17.01 18.86
CA THR A 95 20.66 15.91 18.69
C THR A 95 21.88 16.35 17.86
N PRO A 96 23.11 16.17 18.37
CA PRO A 96 24.31 16.56 17.64
C PRO A 96 24.59 15.59 16.49
N THR A 97 25.10 16.13 15.37
CA THR A 97 25.40 15.36 14.15
C THR A 97 26.39 14.21 14.38
N THR A 98 27.28 14.32 15.38
CA THR A 98 28.24 13.26 15.73
C THR A 98 27.54 12.02 16.26
N ILE A 99 26.54 12.18 17.14
CA ILE A 99 25.78 11.05 17.69
C ILE A 99 24.89 10.45 16.61
N LEU A 100 24.32 11.28 15.73
CA LEU A 100 23.53 10.81 14.60
C LEU A 100 24.35 9.91 13.64
N ARG A 101 25.62 10.24 13.37
CA ARG A 101 26.50 9.38 12.56
C ARG A 101 26.76 8.03 13.22
N LEU A 102 27.03 8.03 14.53
CA LEU A 102 27.20 6.80 15.30
C LEU A 102 25.93 5.95 15.28
N PHE A 103 24.76 6.60 15.41
CA PHE A 103 23.47 5.94 15.33
C PHE A 103 23.24 5.27 13.96
N ILE A 104 23.57 5.95 12.85
CA ILE A 104 23.46 5.37 11.51
C ILE A 104 24.40 4.18 11.33
N GLN A 105 25.64 4.29 11.80
CA GLN A 105 26.60 3.19 11.72
C GLN A 105 26.12 1.97 12.51
N GLU A 106 25.55 2.18 13.69
CA GLU A 106 25.01 1.09 14.51
C GLU A 106 23.75 0.49 13.92
N LEU A 107 22.88 1.31 13.31
CA LEU A 107 21.73 0.86 12.54
C LEU A 107 22.15 -0.04 11.37
N ASP A 108 23.19 0.35 10.63
CA ASP A 108 23.70 -0.41 9.49
C ASP A 108 24.23 -1.79 9.93
N ASN A 109 25.00 -1.82 11.02
CA ASN A 109 25.49 -3.07 11.63
C ASN A 109 24.33 -3.98 12.07
N LEU A 110 23.32 -3.40 12.73
CA LEU A 110 22.17 -4.14 13.24
C LEU A 110 21.31 -4.73 12.12
N LEU A 111 21.00 -3.93 11.10
CA LEU A 111 20.25 -4.40 9.93
C LEU A 111 21.02 -5.51 9.22
N THR A 112 22.35 -5.38 9.09
CA THR A 112 23.19 -6.41 8.51
C THR A 112 23.12 -7.72 9.30
N GLN A 113 23.23 -7.66 10.63
CA GLN A 113 23.11 -8.83 11.52
C GLN A 113 21.73 -9.48 11.41
N HIS A 114 20.66 -8.70 11.50
CA HIS A 114 19.29 -9.20 11.40
C HIS A 114 19.02 -9.87 10.03
N MET A 115 19.61 -9.37 8.94
CA MET A 115 19.51 -10.00 7.61
C MET A 115 20.27 -11.34 7.54
N ILE A 116 21.44 -11.44 8.17
CA ILE A 116 22.22 -12.69 8.24
C ILE A 116 21.47 -13.76 9.04
N ASP A 117 20.94 -13.40 10.22
CA ASP A 117 20.19 -14.32 11.10
C ASP A 117 18.90 -14.86 10.44
N ARG A 118 18.29 -14.06 9.55
CA ARG A 118 17.15 -14.49 8.74
C ARG A 118 17.56 -15.50 7.66
N GLN A 119 18.70 -15.28 6.99
CA GLN A 119 19.18 -16.21 5.98
C GLN A 119 19.53 -17.58 6.57
N THR A 120 20.15 -17.61 7.75
CA THR A 120 20.53 -18.87 8.42
C THR A 120 19.29 -19.66 8.86
N ASN A 121 18.28 -18.99 9.42
CA ASN A 121 17.01 -19.63 9.80
C ASN A 121 16.23 -20.17 8.60
N THR A 122 16.18 -19.43 7.49
CA THR A 122 15.48 -19.88 6.27
C THR A 122 16.16 -21.10 5.64
N LYS A 123 17.51 -21.16 5.68
CA LYS A 123 18.27 -22.34 5.21
C LYS A 123 18.11 -23.54 6.14
N GLY A 124 17.96 -23.32 7.44
CA GLY A 124 17.69 -24.37 8.43
C GLY A 124 16.34 -25.07 8.22
N ASP A 125 15.28 -24.31 7.91
CA ASP A 125 13.94 -24.85 7.68
C ASP A 125 13.86 -25.70 6.37
N VAL A 126 14.63 -25.31 5.35
CA VAL A 126 14.73 -26.09 4.08
C VAL A 126 15.58 -27.36 4.23
N LEU A 127 16.46 -27.43 5.25
CA LEU A 127 17.29 -28.61 5.53
C LEU A 127 16.63 -29.58 6.53
N GLY A 128 15.44 -29.28 7.05
CA GLY A 128 14.67 -30.11 7.99
C GLY A 128 13.92 -31.30 7.40
N LEU A 129 14.30 -31.80 6.22
CA LEU A 129 13.76 -33.06 5.70
C LEU A 129 14.54 -34.25 6.27
N GLU A 130 14.07 -34.74 7.43
CA GLU A 130 14.11 -36.17 7.74
C GLU A 130 13.52 -36.93 6.54
N LYS A 131 14.41 -37.51 5.72
CA LYS A 131 14.01 -38.31 4.56
C LYS A 131 13.32 -39.58 5.06
N PRO A 132 12.05 -39.86 4.71
CA PRO A 132 11.58 -41.23 4.78
C PRO A 132 12.44 -42.07 3.83
N LYS A 133 13.03 -43.14 4.38
CA LYS A 133 13.75 -44.18 3.63
C LYS A 133 12.78 -44.83 2.64
N GLY A 134 12.77 -44.38 1.39
CA GLY A 134 12.11 -45.10 0.31
C GLY A 134 11.75 -44.23 -0.90
N GLY A 135 12.45 -44.47 -2.02
CA GLY A 135 12.01 -44.11 -3.37
C GLY A 135 12.39 -42.72 -3.87
N TRP A 136 13.64 -42.55 -4.31
CA TRP A 136 14.12 -41.28 -4.88
C TRP A 136 14.92 -41.56 -6.15
N ASP A 137 14.44 -41.09 -7.31
CA ASP A 137 15.37 -40.71 -8.38
C ASP A 137 14.80 -39.64 -9.33
N VAL A 138 13.48 -39.56 -9.49
CA VAL A 138 12.86 -38.58 -10.41
C VAL A 138 12.41 -37.26 -9.77
N MET A 139 12.19 -37.21 -8.44
CA MET A 139 11.76 -35.98 -7.76
C MET A 139 12.91 -35.01 -7.48
N ASN A 140 14.14 -35.52 -7.30
CA ASN A 140 15.31 -34.71 -6.96
C ASN A 140 15.68 -33.72 -8.08
N VAL A 141 15.47 -34.07 -9.36
CA VAL A 141 15.82 -33.19 -10.49
C VAL A 141 14.89 -31.97 -10.57
N TYR A 142 13.60 -32.16 -10.24
CA TYR A 142 12.61 -31.07 -10.23
C TYR A 142 12.78 -30.17 -9.00
N GLU A 143 13.16 -30.74 -7.86
CA GLU A 143 13.51 -29.95 -6.68
C GLU A 143 14.82 -29.19 -6.88
N HIS A 144 15.81 -29.75 -7.58
CA HIS A 144 17.08 -29.09 -7.82
C HIS A 144 16.94 -27.90 -8.78
N SER A 145 16.11 -28.00 -9.82
CA SER A 145 15.84 -26.88 -10.74
C SER A 145 14.99 -25.78 -10.09
N LYS A 146 14.05 -26.16 -9.21
CA LYS A 146 13.30 -25.20 -8.38
C LYS A 146 14.17 -24.55 -7.31
N LYS A 147 15.13 -25.26 -6.73
CA LYS A 147 16.12 -24.71 -5.78
C LYS A 147 17.08 -23.75 -6.49
N LEU A 148 17.57 -24.08 -7.68
CA LEU A 148 18.44 -23.21 -8.47
C LEU A 148 17.75 -21.89 -8.89
N SER A 149 16.47 -21.94 -9.27
CA SER A 149 15.69 -20.72 -9.58
C SER A 149 15.33 -19.87 -8.36
N ILE A 150 15.22 -20.48 -7.17
CA ILE A 150 15.04 -19.76 -5.90
C ILE A 150 16.38 -19.19 -5.39
N GLU A 151 17.48 -19.91 -5.56
CA GLU A 151 18.84 -19.48 -5.17
C GLU A 151 19.36 -18.31 -6.02
N GLU A 152 19.05 -18.26 -7.32
CA GLU A 152 19.45 -17.15 -8.20
C GLU A 152 18.73 -15.81 -7.90
N THR A 153 17.65 -15.81 -7.11
CA THR A 153 16.87 -14.60 -6.79
C THR A 153 17.16 -14.05 -5.38
N GLN A 154 17.88 -14.78 -4.52
CA GLN A 154 18.18 -14.33 -3.15
C GLN A 154 19.38 -13.37 -3.13
N SER A 155 19.18 -12.16 -3.62
CA SER A 155 20.06 -11.03 -3.29
C SER A 155 20.07 -10.83 -1.76
N PRO A 156 21.22 -10.48 -1.14
CA PRO A 156 21.27 -10.14 0.27
C PRO A 156 20.18 -9.11 0.59
N GLY A 157 19.48 -9.29 1.71
CA GLY A 157 18.30 -8.50 2.08
C GLY A 157 18.54 -7.03 1.80
N ARG A 158 17.79 -6.49 0.84
CA ARG A 158 18.00 -5.13 0.37
C ARG A 158 17.52 -4.19 1.47
N PHE A 159 18.41 -3.38 2.01
CA PHE A 159 18.02 -2.30 2.90
C PHE A 159 18.83 -1.05 2.55
N TRP A 160 18.30 0.10 2.91
CA TRP A 160 19.04 1.35 2.88
C TRP A 160 18.49 2.30 3.91
N ILE A 161 19.35 3.18 4.39
CA ILE A 161 18.99 4.23 5.33
C ILE A 161 18.96 5.53 4.53
N SER A 162 17.82 6.23 4.56
CA SER A 162 17.66 7.53 3.91
C SER A 162 17.50 8.59 4.97
N ILE A 163 18.29 9.66 4.88
CA ILE A 163 18.19 10.82 5.76
C ILE A 163 17.47 11.90 4.98
N GLU A 164 16.23 12.20 5.37
CA GLU A 164 15.44 13.26 4.72
C GLU A 164 15.76 14.63 5.34
N ALA A 165 15.98 14.65 6.66
CA ALA A 165 16.28 15.85 7.44
C ALA A 165 17.26 15.50 8.57
N PRO A 166 17.94 16.47 9.20
CA PRO A 166 18.89 16.20 10.30
C PRO A 166 18.25 15.52 11.53
N TYR A 167 16.93 15.43 11.59
CA TYR A 167 16.15 14.82 12.65
C TYR A 167 15.24 13.68 12.16
N LEU A 168 15.28 13.33 10.87
CA LEU A 168 14.38 12.36 10.27
C LEU A 168 15.16 11.33 9.47
N VAL A 169 15.22 10.11 10.03
CA VAL A 169 15.91 8.97 9.44
C VAL A 169 14.88 7.92 9.04
N HIS A 170 14.83 7.60 7.75
CA HIS A 170 14.01 6.51 7.22
C HIS A 170 14.84 5.25 7.11
N VAL A 171 14.49 4.24 7.89
CA VAL A 171 15.03 2.90 7.73
C VAL A 171 14.14 2.16 6.73
N VAL A 172 14.70 1.84 5.56
CA VAL A 172 14.00 1.09 4.51
C VAL A 172 14.58 -0.31 4.41
N TYR A 173 13.75 -1.32 4.61
CA TYR A 173 14.16 -2.72 4.48
C TYR A 173 13.10 -3.52 3.72
N TYR A 174 13.52 -4.66 3.17
CA TYR A 174 12.66 -5.56 2.41
C TYR A 174 12.43 -6.83 3.22
N SER A 175 11.15 -7.13 3.50
CA SER A 175 10.75 -8.34 4.19
C SER A 175 10.26 -9.38 3.18
N GLN A 176 10.79 -10.60 3.29
CA GLN A 176 10.41 -11.76 2.48
C GLN A 176 9.20 -12.51 3.04
N GLU A 177 8.71 -12.09 4.21
CA GLU A 177 7.68 -12.78 4.97
C GLU A 177 6.31 -12.64 4.28
N ARG A 178 5.59 -13.76 4.16
CA ARG A 178 4.31 -13.81 3.42
C ARG A 178 3.12 -13.48 4.30
N HIS A 179 3.24 -13.73 5.60
CA HIS A 179 2.14 -13.55 6.54
C HIS A 179 2.20 -12.19 7.23
N ILE A 180 1.05 -11.51 7.29
CA ILE A 180 0.91 -10.19 7.96
C ILE A 180 1.41 -10.27 9.41
N LYS A 181 1.14 -11.38 10.11
CA LYS A 181 1.62 -11.60 11.49
C LYS A 181 3.14 -11.63 11.57
N GLY A 182 3.80 -12.37 10.68
CA GLY A 182 5.26 -12.46 10.65
C GLY A 182 5.89 -11.12 10.26
N ILE A 183 5.30 -10.41 9.29
CA ILE A 183 5.74 -9.06 8.91
C ILE A 183 5.60 -8.09 10.10
N LEU A 184 4.53 -8.20 10.88
CA LEU A 184 4.32 -7.35 12.05
C LEU A 184 5.32 -7.68 13.15
N ALA A 185 5.56 -8.97 13.42
CA ALA A 185 6.55 -9.42 14.38
C ALA A 185 7.95 -8.90 14.02
N GLU A 186 8.35 -9.02 12.75
CA GLU A 186 9.60 -8.47 12.23
C GLU A 186 9.70 -6.96 12.42
N LYS A 187 8.64 -6.24 12.05
CA LYS A 187 8.59 -4.80 12.25
C LYS A 187 8.73 -4.44 13.73
N THR A 188 8.07 -5.16 14.62
CA THR A 188 8.17 -4.90 16.06
C THR A 188 9.55 -5.20 16.61
N GLU A 189 10.20 -6.27 16.16
CA GLU A 189 11.55 -6.63 16.57
C GLU A 189 12.56 -5.56 16.16
N ILE A 190 12.53 -5.14 14.89
CA ILE A 190 13.39 -4.07 14.38
C ILE A 190 13.14 -2.77 15.14
N VAL A 191 11.87 -2.40 15.37
CA VAL A 191 11.55 -1.17 16.10
C VAL A 191 12.04 -1.24 17.56
N LEU A 192 11.90 -2.38 18.23
CA LEU A 192 12.38 -2.55 19.60
C LEU A 192 13.90 -2.41 19.67
N GLN A 193 14.61 -3.04 18.74
CA GLN A 193 16.06 -2.91 18.61
C GLN A 193 16.49 -1.46 18.35
N ILE A 194 15.78 -0.74 17.47
CA ILE A 194 16.00 0.69 17.24
C ILE A 194 15.78 1.49 18.53
N THR A 195 14.69 1.23 19.26
CA THR A 195 14.42 1.95 20.52
C THR A 195 15.47 1.66 21.60
N GLU A 196 16.00 0.43 21.66
CA GLU A 196 17.09 0.09 22.58
C GLU A 196 18.36 0.86 22.23
N MET A 197 18.69 1.02 20.94
CA MET A 197 19.81 1.84 20.49
C MET A 197 19.61 3.33 20.81
N VAL A 198 18.42 3.86 20.59
CA VAL A 198 18.06 5.23 20.95
C VAL A 198 18.26 5.46 22.46
N ALA A 199 17.84 4.50 23.29
CA ALA A 199 18.05 4.55 24.74
C ALA A 199 19.54 4.47 25.12
N LYS A 200 20.32 3.57 24.50
CA LYS A 200 21.78 3.44 24.72
C LYS A 200 22.53 4.73 24.40
N LEU A 201 22.15 5.39 23.32
CA LEU A 201 22.76 6.66 22.88
C LEU A 201 22.18 7.89 23.58
N LYS A 202 21.21 7.70 24.50
CA LYS A 202 20.50 8.78 25.22
C LYS A 202 19.92 9.84 24.26
N LEU A 203 19.40 9.38 23.12
CA LEU A 203 18.75 10.24 22.14
C LEU A 203 17.29 10.47 22.55
N ASN A 204 16.85 11.72 22.52
CA ASN A 204 15.44 12.04 22.73
C ASN A 204 14.68 11.89 21.41
N LEU A 205 13.52 11.23 21.46
CA LEU A 205 12.62 11.13 20.32
C LEU A 205 11.82 12.43 20.18
N HIS A 206 11.51 12.81 18.94
CA HIS A 206 10.68 13.98 18.68
C HIS A 206 9.27 13.76 19.26
N GLY A 207 8.82 14.66 20.14
CA GLY A 207 7.52 14.60 20.82
C GLY A 207 7.57 14.55 22.36
N GLU A 208 8.74 14.36 22.99
CA GLU A 208 8.88 14.49 24.45
C GLU A 208 9.13 15.93 24.93
N GLU A 209 9.48 16.84 24.01
CA GLU A 209 9.52 18.28 24.30
C GLU A 209 8.09 18.82 24.13
N GLY A 210 7.45 19.12 25.26
CA GLY A 210 6.03 19.44 25.37
C GLY A 210 5.52 20.51 24.40
N GLU A 211 4.92 20.06 23.30
CA GLU A 211 3.93 20.87 22.59
C GLU A 211 2.62 20.82 23.38
N ILE A 212 2.43 21.85 24.20
CA ILE A 212 1.12 22.30 24.64
C ILE A 212 0.32 22.58 23.37
N SER A 213 -0.47 21.61 22.93
CA SER A 213 -1.51 21.84 21.95
C SER A 213 -2.39 23.02 22.44
N PRO A 214 -2.64 24.06 21.62
CA PRO A 214 -3.61 25.08 21.99
C PRO A 214 -4.98 24.40 22.13
N PRO A 215 -5.80 24.80 23.13
CA PRO A 215 -6.98 24.04 23.49
C PRO A 215 -7.96 24.01 22.31
N LEU A 216 -8.38 22.81 21.95
CA LEU A 216 -9.52 22.57 21.08
C LEU A 216 -10.74 23.28 21.69
N VAL A 217 -11.12 24.41 21.09
CA VAL A 217 -12.37 25.11 21.40
C VAL A 217 -13.53 24.21 20.99
N GLY A 218 -13.99 23.41 21.94
CA GLY A 218 -15.19 22.60 21.83
C GLY A 218 -16.42 23.50 21.87
N ASN A 219 -16.88 23.97 20.72
CA ASN A 219 -18.20 24.57 20.59
C ASN A 219 -19.28 23.48 20.60
N ARG A 220 -19.57 22.94 21.80
CA ARG A 220 -20.85 22.33 22.10
C ARG A 220 -21.87 23.44 22.34
N ARG A 221 -22.73 23.71 21.37
CA ARG A 221 -24.05 24.30 21.65
C ARG A 221 -25.14 23.31 21.28
N ARG A 222 -25.65 22.62 22.33
CA ARG A 222 -26.96 21.99 22.33
C ARG A 222 -28.02 23.10 22.48
N GLY A 223 -29.04 23.07 21.63
CA GLY A 223 -30.30 23.80 21.77
C GLY A 223 -31.23 23.37 20.64
N ARG A 224 -31.96 22.26 20.81
CA ARG A 224 -33.41 22.20 21.14
C ARG A 224 -34.30 22.52 19.92
N ALA A 225 -35.11 21.54 19.54
CA ALA A 225 -36.08 21.56 18.44
C ALA A 225 -37.27 22.51 18.72
N THR A 226 -37.88 23.03 17.65
CA THR A 226 -39.34 23.31 17.53
C THR A 226 -39.73 23.53 16.06
N GLN A 227 -41.03 23.38 15.81
CA GLN A 227 -41.67 22.93 14.57
C GLN A 227 -42.02 24.03 13.55
N ALA A 228 -42.20 23.56 12.31
CA ALA A 228 -43.12 23.97 11.24
C ALA A 228 -43.94 25.28 11.36
N SER A 229 -43.90 26.08 10.29
CA SER A 229 -45.09 26.62 9.60
C SER A 229 -44.71 27.05 8.16
N GLU A 230 -45.73 27.11 7.33
CA GLU A 230 -45.80 26.85 5.88
C GLU A 230 -45.47 28.04 4.94
N PRO A 231 -45.51 27.86 3.60
CA PRO A 231 -44.81 28.65 2.58
C PRO A 231 -45.71 29.66 1.87
N ILE A 232 -45.13 30.55 1.05
CA ILE A 232 -45.70 31.35 -0.07
C ILE A 232 -44.63 32.41 -0.41
N GLY A 233 -44.21 32.73 -1.63
CA GLY A 233 -44.58 32.32 -2.98
C GLY A 233 -43.79 33.17 -4.00
N ARG A 234 -43.77 32.71 -5.25
CA ARG A 234 -43.58 33.47 -6.51
C ARG A 234 -42.53 34.60 -6.55
N ARG A 235 -41.52 34.41 -7.39
CA ARG A 235 -41.32 35.28 -8.57
C ARG A 235 -40.63 34.51 -9.70
N VAL A 236 -41.44 34.21 -10.71
CA VAL A 236 -41.03 34.04 -12.10
C VAL A 236 -40.53 35.41 -12.58
N PHE A 237 -39.36 35.50 -13.19
CA PHE A 237 -39.19 36.25 -14.45
C PHE A 237 -37.97 35.74 -15.19
N ASN A 238 -38.21 35.55 -16.47
CA ASN A 238 -37.42 34.84 -17.46
C ASN A 238 -36.78 35.85 -18.42
N GLU A 239 -35.86 35.34 -19.21
CA GLU A 239 -35.45 35.77 -20.56
C GLU A 239 -34.24 36.69 -20.75
N ARG A 240 -33.23 36.05 -21.36
CA ARG A 240 -32.61 36.41 -22.65
C ARG A 240 -32.01 37.81 -22.78
N ASN A 241 -30.69 37.85 -22.88
CA ASN A 241 -29.99 38.43 -24.04
C ASN A 241 -28.51 37.98 -24.02
N MET A 242 -28.12 37.20 -25.02
CA MET A 242 -27.31 37.64 -26.18
C MET A 242 -25.81 37.73 -25.85
N LEU A 243 -25.03 36.77 -26.33
CA LEU A 243 -24.33 36.80 -27.63
C LEU A 243 -23.19 37.82 -27.68
N ARG A 244 -21.99 37.24 -27.94
CA ARG A 244 -20.79 37.82 -28.56
C ARG A 244 -19.86 38.64 -27.65
N HIS A 245 -18.67 38.08 -27.42
CA HIS A 245 -17.47 38.65 -28.04
C HIS A 245 -16.32 37.61 -28.15
N ARG A 246 -16.09 37.14 -29.39
CA ARG A 246 -14.81 36.68 -29.91
C ARG A 246 -14.06 37.90 -30.44
N ARG A 247 -12.74 37.97 -30.27
CA ARG A 247 -11.75 38.65 -31.15
C ARG A 247 -10.31 38.39 -30.61
N PRO A 248 -9.24 38.55 -31.42
CA PRO A 248 -8.80 37.54 -32.39
C PRO A 248 -7.29 37.22 -32.28
N HIS A 249 -6.86 36.19 -33.02
CA HIS A 249 -5.48 36.02 -33.48
C HIS A 249 -5.09 37.15 -34.43
N ALA A 250 -3.84 37.61 -34.34
CA ALA A 250 -3.15 38.33 -35.40
C ALA A 250 -1.68 37.87 -35.44
N ASP A 251 -1.25 37.47 -36.62
CA ASP A 251 0.11 37.09 -37.03
C ASP A 251 1.03 38.30 -37.24
N LEU A 252 2.31 38.00 -37.53
CA LEU A 252 3.49 38.79 -37.98
C LEU A 252 4.59 38.70 -36.90
N VAL A 253 5.74 38.04 -37.11
CA VAL A 253 6.64 37.95 -38.29
C VAL A 253 7.20 36.54 -38.43
#